data_AF-A0A1F3T070-F1
#
_entry.id   AF-A0A1F3T070-F1
#
_cell.length_a   1.000
_cell.length_b   1.000
_cell.length_c   1.000
_cell.angle_alpha   90.00
_cell.angle_beta   90.00
_cell.angle_gamma   90.00
#
_symmetry.space_group_name_H-M   'P 1'
#
loop_
_entity.id
_entity.type
_entity.pdbx_description
1 polymer ?
#
loop_
_entity_poly.entity_id
_entity_poly.type
_entity_poly.pdbx_seq_one_letter_code
_entity_poly.pdbx_strand_id
1 'polypeptide(L)'
;MAFLKRNSSVLFFTLFFTCGCATSSFDVIKQGDFVVELKVTPDRILLECEPQPSHEIENAHGFLMYILDDKKTVITVAQFNVLDKEECFNGLRKIDKILKTGKVLYVGGMGNMTDSKARNDRKYTFPRLGTFHSNGKSLKFMVIANEHGLCYDAHDGDKGQCPREPFSLKY
;
A
#
# COMPACT_ATOMS: atom_id res chain seq x y z
N MET A 1 -55.19 44.01 -22.37
CA MET A 1 -55.01 42.59 -22.72
C MET A 1 -53.63 42.15 -22.25
N ALA A 2 -53.60 41.25 -21.26
CA ALA A 2 -52.39 40.64 -20.73
C ALA A 2 -52.00 39.41 -21.55
N PHE A 3 -50.71 39.14 -21.72
CA PHE A 3 -49.97 38.00 -21.14
C PHE A 3 -48.60 37.83 -21.83
N LEU A 4 -47.54 38.06 -21.05
CA LEU A 4 -46.16 37.68 -21.39
C LEU A 4 -46.06 36.15 -21.47
N LYS A 5 -45.66 35.62 -22.64
CA LYS A 5 -45.44 34.18 -22.85
C LYS A 5 -43.96 33.81 -22.63
N ARG A 6 -43.72 33.38 -21.39
CA ARG A 6 -42.78 32.33 -20.92
C ARG A 6 -42.12 31.48 -22.03
N ASN A 7 -40.79 31.45 -22.07
CA ASN A 7 -40.07 30.22 -21.71
C ASN A 7 -38.58 30.48 -21.40
N SER A 8 -38.31 30.46 -20.10
CA SER A 8 -36.99 30.28 -19.50
C SER A 8 -36.58 28.81 -19.68
N SER A 9 -35.48 28.57 -20.37
CA SER A 9 -34.69 27.33 -20.23
C SER A 9 -33.28 27.59 -20.73
N VAL A 10 -32.57 28.42 -19.98
CA VAL A 10 -31.11 28.29 -19.86
C VAL A 10 -30.90 26.97 -19.11
N LEU A 11 -30.89 25.88 -19.86
CA LEU A 11 -30.58 24.55 -19.37
C LEU A 11 -29.10 24.56 -19.04
N PHE A 12 -28.81 24.95 -17.79
CA PHE A 12 -27.55 24.77 -17.10
C PHE A 12 -27.18 23.28 -17.21
N PHE A 13 -26.45 22.93 -18.27
CA PHE A 13 -25.61 21.74 -18.31
C PHE A 13 -24.37 22.01 -17.45
N THR A 14 -24.57 22.21 -16.14
CA THR A 14 -23.51 22.04 -15.16
C THR A 14 -23.23 20.54 -15.11
N LEU A 15 -22.37 20.07 -16.01
CA LEU A 15 -21.58 18.87 -15.77
C LEU A 15 -20.81 19.13 -14.48
N PHE A 16 -21.40 18.74 -13.35
CA PHE A 16 -20.65 18.43 -12.15
C PHE A 16 -19.78 17.23 -12.50
N PHE A 17 -18.60 17.51 -13.08
CA PHE A 17 -17.45 16.64 -12.93
C PHE A 17 -17.12 16.60 -11.45
N THR A 18 -17.90 15.86 -10.66
CA THR A 18 -17.43 15.32 -9.39
C THR A 18 -16.44 14.22 -9.73
N CYS A 19 -15.29 14.61 -10.29
CA CYS A 19 -14.07 13.85 -10.12
C CYS A 19 -13.78 13.91 -8.63
N GLY A 20 -14.37 12.99 -7.87
CA GLY A 20 -14.01 12.79 -6.47
C GLY A 20 -12.53 12.44 -6.46
N CYS A 21 -11.67 13.41 -6.14
CA CYS A 21 -10.30 13.12 -5.78
C CYS A 21 -10.38 12.14 -4.61
N ALA A 22 -9.96 10.89 -4.84
CA ALA A 22 -9.76 9.96 -3.75
C ALA A 22 -8.72 10.61 -2.82
N THR A 23 -9.15 10.97 -1.61
CA THR A 23 -8.25 11.58 -0.63
C THR A 23 -7.25 10.53 -0.20
N SER A 24 -5.99 10.74 -0.58
CA SER A 24 -4.88 9.88 -0.23
C SER A 24 -4.68 9.83 1.29
N SER A 25 -4.68 8.66 1.92
CA SER A 25 -4.68 8.51 3.39
C SER A 25 -3.71 7.45 3.90
N PHE A 26 -3.23 7.65 5.12
CA PHE A 26 -2.42 6.70 5.89
C PHE A 26 -2.87 6.71 7.36
N ASP A 27 -3.21 5.54 7.91
CA ASP A 27 -3.57 5.36 9.32
C ASP A 27 -2.90 4.12 9.91
N VAL A 28 -2.46 4.20 11.17
CA VAL A 28 -2.11 3.01 11.96
C VAL A 28 -3.36 2.58 12.73
N ILE A 29 -4.01 1.50 12.31
CA ILE A 29 -5.30 1.07 12.88
C ILE A 29 -5.15 0.02 13.98
N LYS A 30 -3.98 -0.63 14.06
CA LYS A 30 -3.61 -1.52 15.17
C LYS A 30 -2.12 -1.43 15.45
N GLN A 31 -1.77 -1.32 16.73
CA GLN A 31 -0.40 -1.39 17.24
C GLN A 31 -0.42 -2.26 18.50
N GLY A 32 0.01 -3.52 18.36
CA GLY A 32 0.36 -4.38 19.49
C GLY A 32 1.86 -4.33 19.77
N ASP A 33 2.34 -5.19 20.66
CA ASP A 33 3.76 -5.23 21.06
C ASP A 33 4.71 -5.46 19.86
N PHE A 34 4.27 -6.23 18.86
CA PHE A 34 5.04 -6.47 17.64
C PHE A 34 4.19 -6.54 16.38
N VAL A 35 2.88 -6.30 16.46
CA VAL A 35 1.95 -6.47 15.34
C VAL A 35 1.40 -5.11 14.96
N VAL A 36 1.55 -4.76 13.69
CA VAL A 36 1.11 -3.48 13.13
C VAL A 36 0.16 -3.76 12.00
N GLU A 37 -0.97 -3.05 12.00
CA GLU A 37 -1.87 -2.98 10.87
C GLU A 37 -2.01 -1.53 10.42
N LEU A 38 -1.71 -1.32 9.14
CA LEU A 38 -1.80 -0.03 8.48
C LEU A 38 -3.03 -0.03 7.56
N LYS A 39 -3.76 1.07 7.54
CA LYS A 39 -4.81 1.34 6.57
C LYS A 39 -4.33 2.45 5.64
N VAL A 40 -4.22 2.17 4.35
CA VAL A 40 -3.61 3.08 3.38
C VAL A 40 -4.37 3.10 2.07
N THR A 41 -4.23 4.18 1.29
CA THR A 41 -4.70 4.21 -0.10
C THR A 41 -3.63 3.67 -1.05
N PRO A 42 -4.00 3.10 -2.22
CA PRO A 42 -3.06 2.48 -3.15
C PRO A 42 -1.91 3.38 -3.61
N ASP A 43 -2.15 4.67 -3.77
CA ASP A 43 -1.15 5.65 -4.21
C ASP A 43 -0.02 5.88 -3.18
N ARG A 44 -0.17 5.39 -1.95
CA ARG A 44 0.86 5.40 -0.90
C ARG A 44 1.80 4.21 -0.97
N ILE A 45 1.47 3.17 -1.75
CA ILE A 45 2.25 1.92 -1.81
C ILE A 45 3.13 1.91 -3.05
N LEU A 46 4.42 1.69 -2.83
CA LEU A 46 5.44 1.48 -3.87
C LEU A 46 5.98 0.06 -3.73
N LEU A 47 6.18 -0.64 -4.83
CA LEU A 47 6.62 -2.02 -4.82
C LEU A 47 7.87 -2.20 -5.68
N GLU A 48 8.85 -2.94 -5.18
CA GLU A 48 10.09 -3.26 -5.90
C GLU A 48 10.49 -4.71 -5.68
N CYS A 49 11.19 -5.26 -6.67
CA CYS A 49 11.98 -6.48 -6.55
C CYS A 49 13.43 -6.11 -6.81
N GLU A 50 14.25 -6.15 -5.77
CA GLU A 50 15.66 -5.80 -5.87
C GLU A 50 16.52 -7.06 -5.90
N PRO A 51 17.55 -7.14 -6.77
CA PRO A 51 18.53 -8.21 -6.70
C PRO A 51 19.17 -8.29 -5.31
N GLN A 52 19.29 -9.49 -4.76
CA GLN A 52 19.90 -9.74 -3.45
C GLN A 52 21.07 -10.72 -3.60
N PRO A 53 22.14 -10.56 -2.80
CA PRO A 53 23.17 -11.58 -2.73
C PRO A 53 22.58 -12.84 -2.09
N SER A 54 22.77 -13.99 -2.73
CA SER A 54 22.42 -15.30 -2.18
C SER A 54 23.43 -16.34 -2.65
N HIS A 55 23.74 -17.28 -1.77
CA HIS A 55 24.56 -18.46 -2.10
C HIS A 55 23.71 -19.67 -2.49
N GLU A 56 22.39 -19.61 -2.28
CA GLU A 56 21.47 -20.74 -2.45
C GLU A 56 20.58 -20.60 -3.69
N ILE A 57 20.24 -19.36 -4.07
CA ILE A 57 19.30 -19.06 -5.15
C ILE A 57 20.01 -18.23 -6.22
N GLU A 58 20.10 -18.76 -7.43
CA GLU A 58 20.57 -18.02 -8.60
C GLU A 58 19.56 -16.91 -8.95
N ASN A 59 20.04 -15.69 -9.24
CA ASN A 59 19.18 -14.52 -9.46
C ASN A 59 18.21 -14.25 -8.29
N ALA A 60 18.71 -14.37 -7.06
CA ALA A 60 17.99 -13.99 -5.86
C ALA A 60 17.48 -12.54 -5.91
N HIS A 61 16.23 -12.34 -5.50
CA HIS A 61 15.58 -11.05 -5.36
C HIS A 61 14.88 -10.95 -4.01
N GLY A 62 14.82 -9.73 -3.47
CA GLY A 62 14.04 -9.38 -2.29
C GLY A 62 12.79 -8.60 -2.70
N PHE A 63 11.64 -9.00 -2.18
CA PHE A 63 10.41 -8.24 -2.31
C PHE A 63 10.39 -7.10 -1.28
N LEU A 64 10.25 -5.86 -1.78
CA LEU A 64 10.19 -4.66 -0.98
C LEU A 64 8.89 -3.91 -1.28
N MET A 65 8.16 -3.59 -0.21
CA MET A 65 7.02 -2.69 -0.22
C MET A 65 7.39 -1.44 0.56
N TYR A 66 7.16 -0.26 0.00
CA TYR A 66 7.36 1.00 0.67
C TYR A 66 6.03 1.70 0.83
N ILE A 67 5.76 2.22 2.03
CA ILE A 67 4.52 2.90 2.34
C ILE A 67 4.84 4.34 2.70
N LEU A 68 4.22 5.28 1.99
CA LEU A 68 4.31 6.70 2.27
C LEU A 68 3.34 7.08 3.40
N ASP A 69 3.85 7.69 4.46
CA ASP A 69 3.00 8.31 5.48
C ASP A 69 2.45 9.67 5.02
N ASP A 70 1.67 10.34 5.87
CA ASP A 70 1.08 11.64 5.55
C ASP A 70 2.12 12.73 5.25
N LYS A 71 3.33 12.60 5.80
CA LYS A 71 4.47 13.50 5.55
C LYS A 71 5.25 13.13 4.28
N LYS A 72 4.78 12.15 3.51
CA LYS A 72 5.46 11.57 2.34
C LYS A 72 6.86 11.04 2.69
N THR A 73 6.99 10.47 3.88
CA THR A 73 8.19 9.74 4.28
C THR A 73 7.96 8.24 4.17
N VAL A 74 9.04 7.50 3.93
CA VAL A 74 9.00 6.07 3.63
C VAL A 74 9.08 5.25 4.90
N ILE A 75 8.08 4.37 5.06
CA ILE A 75 8.10 3.18 5.93
C ILE A 75 8.49 2.00 5.04
N THR A 76 9.53 1.25 5.41
CA THR A 76 9.96 0.08 4.65
C THR A 76 9.24 -1.17 5.15
N VAL A 77 8.51 -1.85 4.29
CA VAL A 77 7.82 -3.12 4.57
C VAL A 77 8.47 -4.21 3.73
N ALA A 78 9.32 -5.02 4.35
CA ALA A 78 10.16 -5.97 3.63
C ALA A 78 9.72 -7.40 3.91
N GLN A 79 9.66 -8.24 2.88
CA GLN A 79 9.64 -9.68 3.06
C GLN A 79 11.09 -10.15 3.25
N PHE A 80 11.36 -10.85 4.34
CA PHE A 80 12.74 -11.28 4.68
C PHE A 80 13.18 -12.54 3.93
N ASN A 81 12.29 -13.20 3.21
CA ASN A 81 12.62 -14.37 2.43
C ASN A 81 13.25 -13.92 1.11
N VAL A 82 14.37 -14.55 0.75
CA VAL A 82 14.96 -14.42 -0.58
C VAL A 82 14.12 -15.26 -1.54
N LEU A 83 13.66 -14.65 -2.62
CA LEU A 83 12.90 -15.29 -3.68
C LEU A 83 13.77 -15.40 -4.92
N ASP A 84 13.45 -16.32 -5.84
CA ASP A 84 13.97 -16.16 -7.18
C ASP A 84 13.31 -14.95 -7.89
N LYS A 85 13.88 -14.56 -9.03
CA LYS A 85 13.37 -13.43 -9.81
C LYS A 85 11.89 -13.62 -10.18
N GLU A 86 11.52 -14.77 -10.72
CA GLU A 86 10.17 -15.01 -11.24
C GLU A 86 9.12 -15.00 -10.13
N GLU A 87 9.43 -15.61 -9.00
CA GLU A 87 8.60 -15.61 -7.78
C GLU A 87 8.39 -14.19 -7.26
N CYS A 88 9.46 -13.39 -7.18
CA CYS A 88 9.37 -12.00 -6.75
C CYS A 88 8.45 -11.19 -7.68
N PHE A 89 8.66 -11.27 -9.01
CA PHE A 89 7.82 -10.57 -9.98
C PHE A 89 6.38 -11.12 -10.05
N ASN A 90 6.16 -12.39 -9.72
CA ASN A 90 4.82 -12.95 -9.58
C ASN A 90 4.09 -12.35 -8.35
N GLY A 91 4.78 -12.26 -7.21
CA GLY A 91 4.27 -11.58 -6.02
C GLY A 91 3.90 -10.12 -6.31
N LEU A 92 4.79 -9.37 -6.98
CA LEU A 92 4.51 -8.00 -7.43
C LEU A 92 3.22 -7.90 -8.24
N ARG A 93 3.03 -8.77 -9.25
CA ARG A 93 1.83 -8.75 -10.10
C ARG A 93 0.54 -9.04 -9.32
N LYS A 94 0.60 -9.96 -8.36
CA LYS A 94 -0.55 -10.30 -7.50
C LYS A 94 -0.91 -9.12 -6.61
N ILE A 95 0.08 -8.48 -5.99
CA ILE A 95 -0.15 -7.30 -5.15
C ILE A 95 -0.64 -6.12 -5.99
N ASP A 96 -0.05 -5.86 -7.16
CA ASP A 96 -0.50 -4.81 -8.08
C ASP A 96 -1.98 -4.96 -8.46
N LYS A 97 -2.48 -6.19 -8.63
CA LYS A 97 -3.92 -6.45 -8.83
C LYS A 97 -4.76 -6.03 -7.62
N ILE A 98 -4.29 -6.28 -6.41
CA ILE A 98 -4.96 -5.84 -5.16
C ILE A 98 -5.01 -4.32 -5.10
N LEU A 99 -3.88 -3.65 -5.38
CA LEU A 99 -3.76 -2.18 -5.40
C LEU A 99 -4.70 -1.53 -6.42
N LYS A 100 -4.77 -2.07 -7.64
CA LYS A 100 -5.61 -1.54 -8.72
C LYS A 100 -7.11 -1.72 -8.49
N THR A 101 -7.49 -2.74 -7.73
CA THR A 101 -8.90 -3.09 -7.48
C THR A 101 -9.43 -2.40 -6.22
N GLY A 102 -8.59 -2.20 -5.21
CA GLY A 102 -8.99 -1.59 -3.95
C GLY A 102 -8.88 -0.07 -3.95
N LYS A 103 -9.72 0.58 -3.14
CA LYS A 103 -9.58 1.98 -2.74
C LYS A 103 -8.97 2.10 -1.35
N VAL A 104 -9.12 1.06 -0.53
CA VAL A 104 -8.59 1.00 0.83
C VAL A 104 -7.85 -0.31 1.01
N LEU A 105 -6.60 -0.18 1.44
CA LEU A 105 -5.70 -1.30 1.65
C LEU A 105 -5.39 -1.45 3.13
N TYR A 106 -5.20 -2.69 3.54
CA TYR A 106 -4.86 -3.11 4.88
C TYR A 106 -3.55 -3.86 4.78
N VAL A 107 -2.49 -3.31 5.36
CA VAL A 107 -1.16 -3.92 5.35
C VAL A 107 -0.82 -4.36 6.76
N GLY A 108 -0.64 -5.66 6.95
CA GLY A 108 -0.21 -6.27 8.19
C GLY A 108 1.28 -6.58 8.16
N GLY A 109 1.96 -6.31 9.27
CA GLY A 109 3.36 -6.65 9.42
C GLY A 109 3.82 -6.71 10.88
N MET A 110 5.00 -7.29 11.10
CA MET A 110 5.64 -7.26 12.42
C MET A 110 6.60 -6.09 12.56
N GLY A 111 6.52 -5.35 13.65
CA GLY A 111 7.43 -4.24 13.96
C GLY A 111 6.81 -3.27 14.94
N ASN A 112 7.43 -2.10 15.05
CA ASN A 112 7.00 -1.04 15.96
C ASN A 112 6.90 0.30 15.21
N MET A 113 5.71 0.91 15.19
CA MET A 113 5.51 2.24 14.61
C MET A 113 5.62 3.38 15.62
N THR A 114 5.74 3.10 16.92
CA THR A 114 5.87 4.11 17.98
C THR A 114 7.30 4.54 18.22
N ASP A 115 8.27 3.67 17.93
CA ASP A 115 9.69 4.01 18.11
C ASP A 115 10.09 5.13 17.16
N SER A 116 10.42 6.30 17.73
CA SER A 116 11.11 7.34 16.98
C SER A 116 12.57 6.93 16.82
N LYS A 117 12.86 6.09 15.83
CA LYS A 117 14.25 5.97 15.38
C LYS A 117 14.70 7.35 14.90
N ALA A 118 15.88 7.78 15.34
CA ALA A 118 16.49 9.03 14.94
C ALA A 118 16.38 9.19 13.40
N ARG A 119 16.09 10.40 12.93
CA ARG A 119 15.97 10.72 11.49
C ARG A 119 17.10 10.02 10.74
N ASN A 120 16.72 9.07 9.89
CA ASN A 120 17.66 8.42 9.00
C ASN A 120 17.78 9.28 7.74
N ASP A 121 18.98 9.72 7.40
CA ASP A 121 19.23 10.51 6.19
C ASP A 121 19.06 9.70 4.89
N ARG A 122 18.71 8.41 5.00
CA ARG A 122 18.43 7.53 3.86
C ARG A 122 17.28 8.09 3.02
N LYS A 123 17.53 8.16 1.71
CA LYS A 123 16.56 8.50 0.68
C LYS A 123 16.29 7.28 -0.20
N TYR A 124 15.07 7.17 -0.68
CA TYR A 124 14.66 6.20 -1.69
C TYR A 124 14.21 6.94 -2.93
N THR A 125 14.68 6.51 -4.10
CA THR A 125 14.36 7.13 -5.39
C THR A 125 13.62 6.12 -6.24
N PHE A 126 12.37 6.42 -6.53
CA PHE A 126 11.50 5.57 -7.34
C PHE A 126 11.37 6.19 -8.73
N PRO A 127 11.70 5.44 -9.80
CA PRO A 127 11.51 5.92 -11.16
C PRO A 127 10.09 6.45 -11.36
N ARG A 128 9.96 7.69 -11.88
CA ARG A 128 8.68 8.39 -12.16
C ARG A 128 7.88 8.88 -10.95
N LEU A 129 8.20 8.48 -9.73
CA LEU A 129 7.46 8.87 -8.53
C LEU A 129 8.23 9.86 -7.64
N GLY A 130 9.55 9.94 -7.83
CA GLY A 130 10.42 10.92 -7.18
C GLY A 130 11.25 10.32 -6.06
N THR A 131 11.80 11.20 -5.22
CA THR A 131 12.68 10.84 -4.11
C THR A 131 11.99 11.16 -2.79
N PHE A 132 11.98 10.19 -1.87
CA PHE A 132 11.37 10.31 -0.56
C PHE A 132 12.38 9.99 0.55
N HIS A 133 12.22 10.67 1.68
CA HIS A 133 13.05 10.43 2.86
C HIS A 133 12.50 9.25 3.67
N SER A 134 13.40 8.41 4.20
CA SER A 134 13.04 7.40 5.20
C SER A 134 12.60 8.07 6.51
N ASN A 135 11.59 7.51 7.17
CA ASN A 135 11.33 7.84 8.59
C ASN A 135 11.97 6.86 9.57
N GLY A 136 12.80 5.94 9.07
CA GLY A 136 13.51 4.93 9.87
C GLY A 136 12.64 3.78 10.36
N LYS A 137 11.33 3.80 10.12
CA LYS A 137 10.42 2.72 10.51
C LYS A 137 10.45 1.60 9.48
N SER A 138 10.38 0.37 9.98
CA SER A 138 10.36 -0.82 9.15
C SER A 138 9.43 -1.88 9.72
N LEU A 139 8.72 -2.58 8.85
CA LEU A 139 7.89 -3.73 9.18
C LEU A 139 8.36 -4.97 8.41
N LYS A 140 8.30 -6.13 9.05
CA LYS A 140 8.30 -7.43 8.38
C LYS A 140 6.95 -7.60 7.69
N PHE A 141 6.96 -7.71 6.37
CA PHE A 141 5.74 -7.95 5.59
C PHE A 141 5.10 -9.28 6.01
N MET A 142 3.79 -9.25 6.23
CA MET A 142 2.99 -10.45 6.47
C MET A 142 1.85 -10.56 5.47
N VAL A 143 1.01 -9.54 5.35
CA VAL A 143 -0.20 -9.61 4.53
C VAL A 143 -0.57 -8.25 3.97
N ILE A 144 -1.15 -8.24 2.78
CA ILE A 144 -1.88 -7.10 2.24
C ILE A 144 -3.26 -7.56 1.76
N ALA A 145 -4.29 -6.81 2.09
CA ALA A 145 -5.65 -7.04 1.62
C ALA A 145 -6.32 -5.73 1.21
N ASN A 146 -7.32 -5.80 0.34
CA ASN A 146 -8.20 -4.67 0.05
C ASN A 146 -9.60 -4.81 0.68
N GLU A 147 -10.43 -3.79 0.56
CA GLU A 147 -11.81 -3.81 1.05
C GLU A 147 -12.69 -4.86 0.36
N HIS A 148 -12.30 -5.35 -0.82
CA HIS A 148 -13.01 -6.38 -1.57
C HIS A 148 -12.63 -7.81 -1.17
N GLY A 149 -11.70 -7.98 -0.23
CA GLY A 149 -11.26 -9.29 0.25
C GLY A 149 -10.21 -9.97 -0.65
N LEU A 150 -9.71 -9.28 -1.68
CA LEU A 150 -8.51 -9.74 -2.39
C LEU A 150 -7.30 -9.54 -1.50
N CYS A 151 -6.40 -10.51 -1.49
CA CYS A 151 -5.24 -10.42 -0.63
C CYS A 151 -4.05 -11.27 -1.06
N TYR A 152 -2.92 -10.99 -0.42
CA TYR A 152 -1.66 -11.68 -0.60
C TYR A 152 -0.95 -11.78 0.75
N ASP A 153 -0.57 -12.99 1.13
CA ASP A 153 0.17 -13.34 2.33
C ASP A 153 1.62 -13.73 1.97
N ALA A 154 2.57 -13.40 2.85
CA ALA A 154 3.99 -13.63 2.64
C ALA A 154 4.38 -15.12 2.68
N HIS A 155 3.55 -15.98 3.27
CA HIS A 155 3.75 -17.43 3.39
C HIS A 155 2.92 -18.20 2.37
N ASP A 156 1.62 -17.90 2.29
CA ASP A 156 0.67 -18.66 1.46
C ASP A 156 0.35 -17.99 0.11
N GLY A 157 0.89 -16.80 -0.15
CA GLY A 157 0.62 -16.02 -1.35
C GLY A 157 -0.86 -15.63 -1.44
N ASP A 158 -1.46 -15.85 -2.61
CA ASP A 158 -2.89 -15.58 -2.89
C ASP A 158 -3.81 -16.76 -2.55
N LYS A 159 -3.26 -17.86 -2.01
CA LYS A 159 -4.04 -19.05 -1.63
C LYS A 159 -4.54 -18.99 -0.19
N GLY A 160 -3.96 -18.12 0.64
CA GLY A 160 -4.35 -17.94 2.03
C GLY A 160 -5.74 -17.31 2.14
N GLN A 161 -6.55 -17.79 3.08
CA GLN A 161 -7.76 -17.06 3.49
C GLN A 161 -7.33 -15.83 4.28
N CYS A 162 -7.83 -14.66 3.88
CA CYS A 162 -7.45 -13.45 4.58
C CYS A 162 -8.16 -13.29 5.92
N PRO A 163 -7.41 -13.09 7.02
CA PRO A 163 -8.02 -12.83 8.31
C PRO A 163 -8.74 -11.48 8.29
N ARG A 164 -9.93 -11.42 8.88
CA ARG A 164 -10.63 -10.18 9.32
C ARG A 164 -11.54 -10.56 10.49
N GLU A 165 -11.74 -9.83 11.59
CA GLU A 165 -11.37 -8.49 12.12
C GLU A 165 -9.87 -8.25 12.42
N PRO A 166 -9.38 -7.06 12.89
CA PRO A 166 -8.00 -6.60 12.78
C PRO A 166 -6.99 -7.70 13.00
N PHE A 167 -6.09 -7.91 12.03
CA PHE A 167 -5.38 -9.17 11.81
C PHE A 167 -5.05 -9.86 13.14
N SER A 168 -5.80 -10.93 13.46
CA SER A 168 -5.59 -11.71 14.67
C SER A 168 -4.48 -12.70 14.38
N LEU A 169 -3.24 -12.32 14.68
CA LEU A 169 -2.13 -13.27 14.58
C LEU A 169 -2.24 -14.23 15.77
N LYS A 170 -2.61 -15.47 15.49
CA LYS A 170 -2.46 -16.58 16.43
C LYS A 170 -1.03 -17.09 16.25
N TYR A 171 -0.19 -16.86 17.26
CA TYR A 171 1.14 -17.47 17.37
C TYR A 171 1.03 -18.87 17.95
#